data_AF-A0A939YHV9-F1
#
_entry.id   AF-A0A939YHV9-F1
#
_cell.length_a   1.000
_cell.length_b   1.000
_cell.length_c   1.000
_cell.angle_alpha   90.00
_cell.angle_beta   90.00
_cell.angle_gamma   90.00
#
_symmetry.space_group_name_H-M   'P 1'
#
loop_
_entity.id
_entity.type
_entity.pdbx_description
1 polymer ?
#
loop_
_entity_poly.entity_id
_entity_poly.type
_entity_poly.pdbx_seq_one_letter_code
_entity_poly.pdbx_strand_id
1 'polypeptide(L)'
;MGILSKLFGGNKDAENKAMELLKALADAKAEEKKKAPEQKQEEAPKPQQAAAPEPEEDPGPSGFSWGERMPAEENQYNYKGTWQEYFEHIFRDDFPQYQYSADYRPGGKRVVYTLSSGGATVCIVEVMHAGSDSKKLRERCRNNGVPYTRFYHNYDGWWNTREYVVTRIKQAIG
;
A
#
# COMPACT_ATOMS: atom_id res chain seq x y z
N MET A 1 30.15 17.91 16.91
CA MET A 1 30.69 17.70 15.55
C MET A 1 29.87 16.62 14.89
N GLY A 2 28.89 17.02 14.07
CA GLY A 2 27.78 16.16 13.64
C GLY A 2 28.15 15.16 12.53
N ILE A 3 27.47 14.02 12.55
CA ILE A 3 27.67 12.85 11.67
C ILE A 3 27.32 13.17 10.19
N LEU A 4 26.70 14.31 9.92
CA LEU A 4 26.31 14.76 8.58
C LEU A 4 27.42 15.49 7.82
N SER A 5 28.47 15.96 8.50
CA SER A 5 29.57 16.73 7.86
C SER A 5 30.49 15.90 6.96
N LYS A 6 30.27 14.58 6.84
CA LYS A 6 31.07 13.67 6.01
C LYS A 6 30.38 13.12 4.76
N LEU A 7 29.09 13.40 4.55
CA LEU A 7 28.33 12.85 3.41
C LEU A 7 27.99 13.87 2.32
N PHE A 8 28.02 15.16 2.64
CA PHE A 8 27.81 16.22 1.65
C PHE A 8 28.96 17.20 1.75
N GLY A 9 29.80 17.23 0.72
CA GLY A 9 30.88 18.19 0.61
C GLY A 9 30.33 19.62 0.68
N GLY A 10 30.38 20.21 1.87
CA GLY A 10 30.59 21.63 2.14
C GLY A 10 29.69 22.68 1.46
N ASN A 11 28.57 22.33 0.85
CA ASN A 11 27.76 23.31 0.12
C ASN A 11 26.65 23.90 1.02
N LYS A 12 27.02 24.94 1.78
CA LYS A 12 26.14 25.69 2.71
C LYS A 12 24.86 26.23 2.06
N ASP A 13 24.85 26.39 0.73
CA ASP A 13 23.69 26.89 -0.01
C ASP A 13 22.54 25.88 -0.08
N ALA A 14 22.82 24.58 0.01
CA ALA A 14 21.79 23.55 0.01
C ALA A 14 21.07 23.46 1.37
N GLU A 15 21.80 23.68 2.48
CA GLU A 15 21.24 23.68 3.82
C GLU A 15 20.35 24.91 4.07
N ASN A 16 20.75 26.09 3.55
CA ASN A 16 19.95 27.31 3.64
C ASN A 16 18.62 27.21 2.87
N LYS A 17 18.63 26.64 1.65
CA LYS A 17 17.40 26.46 0.85
C LYS A 17 16.45 25.44 1.47
N ALA A 18 16.97 24.40 2.13
CA ALA A 18 16.15 23.43 2.85
C ALA A 18 15.47 24.04 4.08
N MET A 19 16.14 24.96 4.80
CA MET A 19 15.52 25.70 5.90
C MET A 19 14.46 26.70 5.44
N GLU A 20 14.66 27.39 4.31
CA GLU A 20 13.62 28.29 3.75
C GLU A 20 12.34 27.53 3.36
N LEU A 21 12.46 26.34 2.76
CA LEU A 21 11.32 25.51 2.39
C LEU A 21 10.53 25.00 3.61
N LEU A 22 11.23 24.63 4.68
CA LEU A 22 10.60 24.23 5.94
C LEU A 22 9.90 25.40 6.65
N LYS A 23 10.47 26.60 6.56
CA LYS A 23 9.86 27.81 7.13
C LYS A 23 8.60 28.23 6.36
N ALA A 24 8.64 28.18 5.02
CA ALA A 24 7.48 28.46 4.17
C ALA A 24 6.31 27.48 4.41
N LEU A 25 6.59 26.21 4.72
CA LEU A 25 5.57 25.22 5.07
C LEU A 25 5.00 25.41 6.49
N ALA A 26 5.77 26.00 7.41
CA ALA A 26 5.29 26.32 8.75
C ALA A 26 4.36 27.54 8.77
N ASP A 27 4.68 28.57 7.97
CA ASP A 27 3.87 29.79 7.87
C ASP A 27 2.53 29.55 7.14
N ALA A 28 2.47 28.60 6.20
CA ALA A 28 1.23 28.23 5.50
C ALA A 28 0.18 27.51 6.37
N LYS A 29 0.55 27.05 7.57
CA LYS A 29 -0.37 26.36 8.51
C LYS A 29 -1.03 27.29 9.54
N ALA A 30 -0.69 28.58 9.54
CA ALA A 30 -1.14 29.54 10.53
C ALA A 30 -2.35 30.41 10.08
N GLU A 31 -2.79 30.33 8.82
CA GLU A 31 -3.79 31.25 8.25
C GLU A 31 -5.24 30.74 8.12
N GLU A 32 -5.59 29.56 8.64
CA GLU A 32 -7.01 29.14 8.70
C GLU A 32 -7.56 29.18 10.12
N LYS A 33 -7.72 30.39 10.67
CA LYS A 33 -8.63 30.65 11.80
C LYS A 33 -9.15 32.08 11.74
N LYS A 34 -10.36 32.23 11.20
CA LYS A 34 -11.41 33.17 11.68
C LYS A 34 -12.59 33.18 10.70
N LYS A 35 -13.74 32.66 11.14
CA LYS A 35 -15.02 33.40 11.27
C LYS A 35 -16.16 32.46 11.67
N ALA A 36 -16.70 32.71 12.85
CA ALA A 36 -18.13 32.61 13.16
C ALA A 36 -18.60 34.07 13.42
N PRO A 37 -19.91 34.42 13.60
CA PRO A 37 -21.07 33.56 13.88
C PRO A 37 -22.41 34.02 13.22
N GLU A 38 -23.54 33.50 13.74
CA GLU A 38 -24.96 33.93 13.62
C GLU A 38 -25.85 33.12 12.64
N GLN A 39 -27.14 32.80 12.89
CA GLN A 39 -28.05 32.80 14.04
C GLN A 39 -29.28 31.94 13.65
N LYS A 40 -29.90 31.30 14.66
CA LYS A 40 -31.25 30.70 14.77
C LYS A 40 -32.26 30.82 13.61
N GLN A 41 -32.91 29.69 13.29
CA GLN A 41 -34.38 29.57 13.23
C GLN A 41 -34.81 28.12 13.48
N GLU A 42 -35.61 27.92 14.54
CA GLU A 42 -36.36 26.68 14.80
C GLU A 42 -37.63 26.69 13.94
N GLU A 43 -37.77 25.72 13.04
CA GLU A 43 -39.02 25.38 12.38
C GLU A 43 -39.46 23.95 12.75
N ALA A 44 -40.77 23.80 12.93
CA ALA A 44 -41.48 22.66 13.52
C ALA A 44 -41.23 21.30 12.82
N PRO A 45 -41.37 20.17 13.55
CA PRO A 45 -41.15 18.84 12.98
C PRO A 45 -42.24 18.50 11.95
N LYS A 46 -41.85 18.41 10.68
CA LYS A 46 -42.66 17.81 9.62
C LYS A 46 -42.74 16.29 9.83
N PRO A 47 -43.88 15.64 9.50
CA PRO A 47 -44.04 14.20 9.63
C PRO A 47 -42.98 13.46 8.80
N GLN A 48 -42.28 12.52 9.44
CA GLN A 48 -41.30 11.63 8.82
C GLN A 48 -41.97 10.78 7.74
N GLN A 49 -41.93 11.28 6.51
CA GLN A 49 -41.99 10.43 5.33
C GLN A 49 -40.71 9.60 5.35
N ALA A 50 -40.84 8.27 5.38
CA ALA A 50 -39.71 7.36 5.27
C ALA A 50 -38.86 7.79 4.06
N ALA A 51 -37.60 8.15 4.32
CA ALA A 51 -36.66 8.45 3.26
C ALA A 51 -36.62 7.24 2.32
N ALA A 52 -36.89 7.47 1.04
CA ALA A 52 -36.61 6.48 0.02
C ALA A 52 -35.13 6.07 0.19
N PRO A 53 -34.78 4.79 0.03
CA PRO A 53 -33.38 4.37 0.07
C PRO A 53 -32.61 5.26 -0.92
N GLU A 54 -31.54 5.89 -0.45
CA GLU A 54 -30.65 6.65 -1.33
C GLU A 54 -30.29 5.74 -2.51
N PRO A 55 -30.39 6.22 -3.76
CA PRO A 55 -29.95 5.43 -4.90
C PRO A 55 -28.50 5.03 -4.62
N GLU A 56 -28.23 3.72 -4.56
CA GLU A 56 -26.86 3.22 -4.45
C GLU A 56 -26.03 3.94 -5.50
N GLU A 57 -25.07 4.75 -5.05
CA GLU A 57 -24.10 5.37 -5.95
C GLU A 57 -23.50 4.23 -6.77
N ASP A 58 -23.63 4.34 -8.10
CA ASP A 58 -23.11 3.36 -9.04
C ASP A 58 -21.60 3.33 -8.82
N PRO A 59 -21.07 2.27 -8.17
CA PRO A 59 -19.67 2.26 -7.79
C PRO A 59 -18.87 2.38 -9.07
N GLY A 60 -17.87 3.28 -9.08
CA GLY A 60 -17.06 3.53 -10.26
C GLY A 60 -16.51 2.22 -10.88
N PRO A 61 -16.02 2.26 -12.13
CA PRO A 61 -15.56 1.07 -12.83
C PRO A 61 -14.65 0.25 -11.93
N SER A 62 -15.02 -0.99 -11.65
CA SER A 62 -14.29 -1.90 -10.77
C SER A 62 -13.71 -3.03 -11.61
N GLY A 63 -12.47 -3.41 -11.33
CA GLY A 63 -11.85 -4.61 -11.90
C GLY A 63 -11.97 -5.81 -10.97
N PHE A 64 -11.44 -6.96 -11.40
CA PHE A 64 -11.51 -8.20 -10.62
C PHE A 64 -10.76 -8.15 -9.26
N SER A 65 -9.88 -7.17 -9.06
CA SER A 65 -9.02 -7.04 -7.87
C SER A 65 -8.84 -5.61 -7.40
N TRP A 66 -9.66 -4.70 -7.89
CA TRP A 66 -9.64 -3.30 -7.51
C TRP A 66 -11.02 -2.68 -7.72
N GLY A 67 -11.38 -1.72 -6.88
CA GLY A 67 -12.69 -1.08 -6.93
C GLY A 67 -13.21 -0.75 -5.55
N GLU A 68 -14.29 0.01 -5.47
CA GLU A 68 -14.84 0.51 -4.20
C GLU A 68 -15.41 -0.59 -3.31
N ARG A 69 -15.97 -1.64 -3.93
CA ARG A 69 -16.57 -2.77 -3.22
C ARG A 69 -15.59 -3.95 -3.17
N MET A 70 -15.35 -4.48 -1.98
CA MET A 70 -14.55 -5.69 -1.80
C MET A 70 -15.26 -6.90 -2.45
N PRO A 71 -14.58 -7.70 -3.28
CA PRO A 71 -15.17 -8.87 -3.89
C PRO A 71 -15.48 -9.95 -2.85
N ALA A 72 -16.43 -10.82 -3.19
CA ALA A 72 -16.75 -12.01 -2.39
C ALA A 72 -15.63 -13.06 -2.41
N GLU A 73 -14.74 -13.01 -3.42
CA GLU A 73 -13.56 -13.88 -3.49
C GLU A 73 -12.63 -13.63 -2.29
N GLU A 74 -11.98 -14.69 -1.84
CA GLU A 74 -10.96 -14.63 -0.80
C GLU A 74 -9.82 -13.68 -1.19
N ASN A 75 -9.43 -12.84 -0.25
CA ASN A 75 -8.37 -11.85 -0.35
C ASN A 75 -7.75 -11.59 1.03
N GLN A 76 -6.77 -10.70 1.10
CA GLN A 76 -6.01 -10.42 2.31
C GLN A 76 -6.84 -9.88 3.50
N TYR A 77 -8.06 -9.37 3.26
CA TYR A 77 -8.92 -8.78 4.29
C TYR A 77 -10.03 -9.72 4.79
N ASN A 78 -10.53 -10.63 3.94
CA ASN A 78 -11.61 -11.56 4.30
C ASN A 78 -11.12 -13.00 4.53
N TYR A 79 -9.82 -13.27 4.33
CA TYR A 79 -9.19 -14.53 4.72
C TYR A 79 -9.32 -14.77 6.23
N LYS A 80 -9.58 -16.02 6.63
CA LYS A 80 -9.74 -16.41 8.04
C LYS A 80 -8.39 -16.58 8.77
N GLY A 81 -7.51 -15.60 8.62
CA GLY A 81 -6.17 -15.57 9.18
C GLY A 81 -5.52 -14.21 8.94
N THR A 82 -4.20 -14.16 9.09
CA THR A 82 -3.40 -12.98 8.76
C THR A 82 -3.18 -12.86 7.26
N TRP A 83 -2.89 -11.64 6.79
CA TRP A 83 -2.51 -11.46 5.39
C TRP A 83 -1.22 -12.24 5.03
N GLN A 84 -0.30 -12.44 5.98
CA GLN A 84 0.89 -13.26 5.76
C GLN A 84 0.50 -14.70 5.45
N GLU A 85 -0.35 -15.29 6.31
CA GLU A 85 -0.87 -16.65 6.13
C GLU A 85 -1.64 -16.79 4.82
N TYR A 86 -2.37 -15.75 4.39
CA TYR A 86 -3.05 -15.72 3.10
C TYR A 86 -2.06 -15.87 1.93
N PHE A 87 -1.00 -15.06 1.87
CA PHE A 87 0.00 -15.18 0.81
C PHE A 87 0.78 -16.51 0.89
N GLU A 88 1.12 -16.97 2.08
CA GLU A 88 1.78 -18.27 2.27
C GLU A 88 0.91 -19.45 1.83
N HIS A 89 -0.41 -19.37 2.06
CA HIS A 89 -1.37 -20.35 1.58
C HIS A 89 -1.37 -20.40 0.04
N ILE A 90 -1.40 -19.25 -0.63
CA ILE A 90 -1.27 -19.20 -2.11
C ILE A 90 0.04 -19.83 -2.58
N PHE A 91 1.16 -19.55 -1.92
CA PHE A 91 2.44 -20.12 -2.35
C PHE A 91 2.49 -21.65 -2.21
N ARG A 92 1.95 -22.19 -1.12
CA ARG A 92 1.90 -23.65 -0.91
C ARG A 92 1.02 -24.35 -1.93
N ASP A 93 -0.13 -23.77 -2.25
CA ASP A 93 -1.12 -24.44 -3.08
C ASP A 93 -0.92 -24.21 -4.59
N ASP A 94 -0.62 -22.98 -5.02
CA ASP A 94 -0.54 -22.59 -6.44
C ASP A 94 0.88 -22.65 -7.01
N PHE A 95 1.87 -22.72 -6.14
CA PHE A 95 3.29 -22.79 -6.49
C PHE A 95 4.03 -23.94 -5.80
N PRO A 96 3.46 -25.17 -5.70
CA PRO A 96 4.05 -26.27 -4.94
C PRO A 96 5.40 -26.75 -5.49
N GLN A 97 5.70 -26.44 -6.76
CA GLN A 97 6.99 -26.72 -7.39
C GLN A 97 8.14 -25.82 -6.90
N TYR A 98 7.83 -24.75 -6.17
CA TYR A 98 8.81 -23.81 -5.63
C TYR A 98 8.91 -23.95 -4.12
N GLN A 99 10.14 -23.84 -3.61
CA GLN A 99 10.35 -23.58 -2.20
C GLN A 99 10.18 -22.09 -1.95
N TYR A 100 9.70 -21.72 -0.76
CA TYR A 100 9.64 -20.32 -0.36
C TYR A 100 10.32 -20.10 0.98
N SER A 101 10.95 -18.94 1.14
CA SER A 101 11.43 -18.42 2.42
C SER A 101 10.87 -17.01 2.63
N ALA A 102 10.66 -16.64 3.89
CA ALA A 102 10.09 -15.35 4.26
C ALA A 102 11.09 -14.53 5.10
N ASP A 103 11.33 -13.29 4.69
CA ASP A 103 12.06 -12.29 5.45
C ASP A 103 11.08 -11.27 6.04
N TYR A 104 10.70 -11.49 7.30
CA TYR A 104 9.80 -10.60 8.04
C TYR A 104 10.57 -9.37 8.52
N ARG A 105 10.22 -8.20 7.96
CA ARG A 105 10.87 -6.95 8.36
C ARG A 105 10.30 -6.40 9.68
N PRO A 106 11.13 -5.71 10.48
CA PRO A 106 10.69 -5.14 11.75
C PRO A 106 9.44 -4.28 11.61
N GLY A 107 8.50 -4.44 12.54
CA GLY A 107 7.25 -3.68 12.58
C GLY A 107 6.11 -4.23 11.73
N GLY A 108 6.25 -5.43 11.13
CA GLY A 108 5.16 -6.14 10.47
C GLY A 108 4.57 -5.44 9.24
N LYS A 109 5.19 -4.34 8.79
CA LYS A 109 4.72 -3.56 7.64
C LYS A 109 5.13 -4.19 6.31
N ARG A 110 6.03 -5.17 6.30
CA ARG A 110 6.62 -5.71 5.08
C ARG A 110 7.12 -7.13 5.31
N VAL A 111 6.86 -7.99 4.34
CA VAL A 111 7.46 -9.32 4.21
C VAL A 111 7.98 -9.47 2.78
N VAL A 112 9.16 -10.06 2.64
CA VAL A 112 9.74 -10.41 1.35
C VAL A 112 9.81 -11.92 1.27
N TYR A 113 9.07 -12.49 0.32
CA TYR A 113 9.13 -13.91 0.04
C TYR A 113 10.08 -14.15 -1.13
N THR A 114 10.95 -15.14 -0.97
CA THR A 114 11.85 -15.62 -2.02
C THR A 114 11.36 -16.97 -2.49
N LEU A 115 10.89 -17.04 -3.74
CA LEU A 115 10.56 -18.30 -4.40
C LEU A 115 11.82 -18.85 -5.06
N SER A 116 12.10 -20.14 -4.86
CA SER A 116 13.28 -20.81 -5.40
C SER A 116 12.98 -22.19 -5.99
N SER A 117 13.78 -22.58 -6.98
CA SER A 117 13.77 -23.90 -7.61
C SER A 117 15.20 -24.35 -7.89
N GLY A 118 15.55 -25.57 -7.50
CA GLY A 118 16.91 -26.10 -7.70
C GLY A 118 18.02 -25.24 -7.07
N GLY A 119 17.72 -24.53 -5.98
CA GLY A 119 18.65 -23.61 -5.31
C GLY A 119 18.79 -22.22 -5.96
N ALA A 120 18.16 -21.98 -7.12
CA ALA A 120 18.13 -20.67 -7.77
C ALA A 120 16.87 -19.88 -7.35
N THR A 121 17.00 -18.56 -7.21
CA THR A 121 15.84 -17.69 -7.00
C THR A 121 15.07 -17.51 -8.30
N VAL A 122 13.79 -17.85 -8.30
CA VAL A 122 12.90 -17.69 -9.48
C VAL A 122 12.08 -16.41 -9.42
N CYS A 123 11.71 -15.96 -8.22
CA CYS A 123 10.95 -14.72 -8.05
C CYS A 123 11.09 -14.16 -6.63
N ILE A 124 11.13 -12.84 -6.53
CA ILE A 124 10.96 -12.13 -5.27
C ILE A 124 9.55 -11.53 -5.22
N VAL A 125 8.79 -11.88 -4.20
CA VAL A 125 7.45 -11.35 -3.93
C VAL A 125 7.51 -10.46 -2.69
N GLU A 126 7.30 -9.17 -2.87
CA GLU A 126 7.24 -8.21 -1.77
C GLU A 126 5.79 -7.90 -1.40
N VAL A 127 5.39 -8.18 -0.16
CA VAL A 127 4.09 -7.76 0.38
C VAL A 127 4.35 -6.67 1.42
N MET A 128 3.77 -5.49 1.21
CA MET A 128 4.17 -4.31 1.98
C MET A 128 3.00 -3.38 2.29
N HIS A 129 3.22 -2.52 3.27
CA HIS A 129 2.28 -1.46 3.61
C HIS A 129 2.32 -0.37 2.54
N ALA A 130 1.19 0.25 2.20
CA ALA A 130 1.06 1.29 1.17
C ALA A 130 2.08 2.44 1.32
N GLY A 131 2.30 2.92 2.55
CA GLY A 131 3.32 3.92 2.88
C GLY A 131 4.78 3.45 2.91
N SER A 132 5.10 2.22 2.49
CA SER A 132 6.48 1.72 2.45
C SER A 132 7.14 1.98 1.07
N ASP A 133 8.47 2.00 1.01
CA ASP A 133 9.23 2.15 -0.25
C ASP A 133 9.77 0.80 -0.77
N SER A 134 9.52 0.54 -2.05
CA SER A 134 9.94 -0.67 -2.76
C SER A 134 11.07 -0.43 -3.76
N LYS A 135 11.51 0.82 -3.97
CA LYS A 135 12.46 1.19 -5.04
C LYS A 135 13.76 0.42 -4.97
N LYS A 136 14.37 0.37 -3.78
CA LYS A 136 15.70 -0.27 -3.57
C LYS A 136 15.68 -1.78 -3.85
N LEU A 137 14.63 -2.49 -3.40
CA LEU A 137 14.54 -3.94 -3.62
C LEU A 137 14.26 -4.24 -5.10
N ARG A 138 13.31 -3.53 -5.70
CA ARG A 138 13.00 -3.66 -7.12
C ARG A 138 14.23 -3.43 -8.00
N GLU A 139 14.98 -2.37 -7.73
CA GLU A 139 16.21 -2.06 -8.46
C GLU A 139 17.27 -3.14 -8.29
N ARG A 140 17.45 -3.67 -7.08
CA ARG A 140 18.34 -4.81 -6.84
C ARG A 140 17.91 -6.03 -7.63
N CYS A 141 16.65 -6.41 -7.61
CA CYS A 141 16.13 -7.54 -8.38
C CYS A 141 16.39 -7.36 -9.88
N ARG A 142 16.08 -6.17 -10.42
CA ARG A 142 16.36 -5.81 -11.81
C ARG A 142 17.84 -5.96 -12.18
N ASN A 143 18.74 -5.46 -11.33
CA ASN A 143 20.18 -5.51 -11.60
C ASN A 143 20.75 -6.94 -11.54
N ASN A 144 20.09 -7.86 -10.84
CA ASN A 144 20.48 -9.27 -10.76
C ASN A 144 19.69 -10.18 -11.73
N GLY A 145 18.84 -9.60 -12.58
CA GLY A 145 17.99 -10.39 -13.50
C GLY A 145 16.96 -11.27 -12.80
N VAL A 146 16.58 -10.93 -11.56
CA VAL A 146 15.60 -11.71 -10.78
C VAL A 146 14.20 -11.10 -10.95
N PRO A 147 13.19 -11.89 -11.35
CA PRO A 147 11.80 -11.44 -11.38
C PRO A 147 11.33 -10.88 -10.03
N TYR A 148 10.54 -9.80 -10.09
CA TYR A 148 10.05 -9.10 -8.91
C TYR A 148 8.59 -8.72 -9.08
N THR A 149 7.77 -9.04 -8.09
CA THR A 149 6.39 -8.56 -7.98
C THR A 149 6.12 -8.00 -6.58
N ARG A 150 5.10 -7.15 -6.50
CA ARG A 150 4.72 -6.43 -5.28
C ARG A 150 3.21 -6.44 -5.09
N PHE A 151 2.81 -6.59 -3.83
CA PHE A 151 1.44 -6.47 -3.36
C PHE A 151 1.36 -5.54 -2.15
N TYR A 152 0.20 -4.93 -1.94
CA TYR A 152 -0.07 -4.13 -0.74
C TYR A 152 -1.03 -4.87 0.18
N HIS A 153 -0.68 -5.01 1.46
CA HIS A 153 -1.58 -5.66 2.43
C HIS A 153 -2.62 -4.72 3.03
N ASN A 154 -2.49 -3.41 2.84
CA ASN A 154 -3.37 -2.40 3.44
C ASN A 154 -3.69 -1.22 2.50
N TYR A 155 -3.80 -1.47 1.20
CA TYR A 155 -4.23 -0.45 0.25
C TYR A 155 -5.75 -0.58 0.06
N ASP A 156 -6.47 0.50 0.34
CA ASP A 156 -7.92 0.54 0.18
C ASP A 156 -8.33 0.54 -1.30
N GLY A 157 -9.41 -0.15 -1.62
CA GLY A 157 -9.83 -0.39 -3.00
C GLY A 157 -8.91 -1.34 -3.79
N TRP A 158 -7.97 -2.02 -3.13
CA TRP A 158 -7.10 -3.03 -3.75
C TRP A 158 -7.21 -4.39 -3.06
N TRP A 159 -7.73 -5.35 -3.79
CA TRP A 159 -8.10 -6.67 -3.29
C TRP A 159 -7.14 -7.67 -3.93
N ASN A 160 -6.17 -8.18 -3.17
CA ASN A 160 -5.26 -9.20 -3.70
C ASN A 160 -6.00 -10.53 -3.75
N THR A 161 -6.95 -10.69 -4.68
CA THR A 161 -7.63 -11.98 -4.88
C THR A 161 -6.63 -13.05 -5.30
N ARG A 162 -6.98 -14.31 -5.10
CA ARG A 162 -6.07 -15.43 -5.38
C ARG A 162 -5.69 -15.43 -6.86
N GLU A 163 -6.67 -15.26 -7.74
CA GLU A 163 -6.44 -15.17 -9.19
C GLU A 163 -5.43 -14.06 -9.55
N TYR A 164 -5.55 -12.88 -8.91
CA TYR A 164 -4.65 -11.75 -9.16
C TYR A 164 -3.21 -12.04 -8.75
N VAL A 165 -3.03 -12.55 -7.53
CA VAL A 165 -1.71 -12.87 -6.99
C VAL A 165 -1.04 -13.92 -7.86
N VAL A 166 -1.75 -15.00 -8.19
CA VAL A 166 -1.23 -16.11 -8.99
C VAL A 166 -0.87 -15.64 -10.40
N THR A 167 -1.76 -14.90 -11.07
CA THR A 167 -1.53 -14.39 -12.42
C THR A 167 -0.30 -13.48 -12.47
N ARG A 168 -0.17 -12.57 -11.51
CA ARG A 168 0.97 -11.64 -11.42
C ARG A 168 2.30 -12.34 -11.19
N ILE A 169 2.32 -13.38 -10.36
CA ILE A 169 3.54 -14.15 -10.09
C ILE A 169 3.92 -14.98 -11.32
N LYS A 170 2.96 -15.67 -11.96
CA LYS A 170 3.20 -16.44 -13.19
C LYS A 170 3.75 -15.54 -14.31
N GLN A 171 3.14 -14.39 -14.54
CA GLN A 171 3.63 -13.40 -15.52
C GLN A 171 5.05 -12.91 -15.21
N ALA A 172 5.42 -12.79 -13.94
CA ALA A 172 6.76 -12.36 -13.57
C ALA A 172 7.82 -13.45 -13.84
N ILE A 173 7.48 -14.71 -13.60
CA ILE A 173 8.40 -15.85 -13.76
C ILE A 173 8.58 -16.23 -15.24
N GLY A 174 7.56 -16.00 -16.08
CA GLY A 174 7.52 -16.45 -17.47
C GLY A 174 6.96 -17.85 -17.61
#